data_AF-F8F086-F1
#
_entry.id   AF-F8F086-F1
#
_cell.length_a   1.000
_cell.length_b   1.000
_cell.length_c   1.000
_cell.angle_alpha   90.00
_cell.angle_beta   90.00
_cell.angle_gamma   90.00
#
_symmetry.space_group_name_H-M   'P 1'
#
loop_
_entity.id
_entity.type
_entity.pdbx_description
1 polymer ?
#
loop_
_entity_poly.entity_id
_entity_poly.type
_entity_poly.pdbx_seq_one_letter_code
_entity_poly.pdbx_strand_id
1 'polypeptide(L)'
;MNNKRIYYFIFIFTVVFLSLSCVSAAQRLTPPQYSMQLRISDIEKLIQDSPTTAIQAIEVFKARYTMIDTSQQQDLDSMFQKASERLVEQTKEAIAQKEWKRARSLYRSVSILGLSNQISGVTESELLLSQAQDYLSQNRNLEAFLAFVQASQAGAIIHADTAYPFFTRALELKLRPLALFVYHLALQNDTRVTESEKLYLQSRDSTADMIRGVATVLVDRGIRIEKGRSYADRVLGSAFFIDRSGLLITNYHVIASEVDPEYNGVSRMYIRMGDSSSPRIPAKVIGWDPIMDLAVIKAEVMPDYVFSVIGTDVAQVGDKVYAIGSPAGLEKTVTSGIISALNRRLLQLGDVIQLDAAVNHGNSGGPVVNEQGNLLGVVFAGVEQFQGINFAVPVQRLVSALPALLSGGQVERPWLGLVLGEERDSVGIIYVAPNTPAYEQNIPVERKIVRLNGKTVEAPQGMRISYLQDQLLSCQPGELASLMTDDGKRWLFTLTNRPLKPLKDAIKLDTKERLTAPLFGMILSPGFGSHLSPQYQIKKIMRGSIADESGLSENDPLSIHGFVVDEKKGFAYMDISIKKRKMGYLEVMMRLYGGIEISDTL
;
A
#
# COMPACT_ATOMS: atom_id res chain seq x y z
N MET A 1 -43.22 0.16 48.56
CA MET A 1 -42.90 -0.85 47.53
C MET A 1 -41.68 -0.39 46.75
N ASN A 2 -40.63 -1.20 46.83
CA ASN A 2 -39.49 -1.41 45.93
C ASN A 2 -38.61 -0.26 45.41
N ASN A 3 -37.50 -0.12 46.16
CA ASN A 3 -36.14 0.13 45.71
C ASN A 3 -35.63 -0.85 44.62
N LYS A 4 -34.57 -0.41 43.92
CA LYS A 4 -33.58 -1.15 43.08
C LYS A 4 -33.77 -1.13 41.57
N ARG A 5 -33.32 -0.04 40.93
CA ARG A 5 -32.69 -0.03 39.59
C ARG A 5 -31.70 1.13 39.52
N ILE A 6 -30.43 0.86 39.82
CA ILE A 6 -29.19 1.57 39.46
C ILE A 6 -28.12 0.76 40.19
N TYR A 7 -27.55 -0.27 39.58
CA TYR A 7 -26.30 -0.98 39.97
C TYR A 7 -26.17 -2.19 39.05
N TYR A 8 -25.72 -2.03 37.79
CA TYR A 8 -25.18 -3.14 36.99
C TYR A 8 -24.34 -2.69 35.78
N PHE A 9 -23.80 -1.46 35.78
CA PHE A 9 -22.99 -0.94 34.65
C PHE A 9 -21.58 -0.44 35.03
N ILE A 10 -21.15 -0.59 36.29
CA ILE A 10 -19.84 -0.08 36.78
C ILE A 10 -19.08 -1.15 37.59
N PHE A 11 -19.16 -2.44 37.22
CA PHE A 11 -18.41 -3.49 37.95
C PHE A 11 -17.61 -4.47 37.08
N ILE A 12 -17.50 -4.25 35.77
CA ILE A 12 -16.64 -5.08 34.89
C ILE A 12 -15.32 -4.35 34.52
N PHE A 13 -15.20 -3.04 34.77
CA PHE A 13 -13.99 -2.28 34.39
C PHE A 13 -12.91 -2.19 35.47
N THR A 14 -13.21 -2.52 36.73
CA THR A 14 -12.28 -2.26 37.86
C THR A 14 -11.53 -3.51 38.36
N VAL A 15 -11.82 -4.70 37.82
CA VAL A 15 -11.11 -5.95 38.20
C VAL A 15 -9.97 -6.31 37.22
N VAL A 16 -9.86 -5.64 36.07
CA VAL A 16 -8.83 -5.93 35.06
C VAL A 16 -7.46 -5.34 35.42
N PHE A 17 -7.40 -4.26 36.20
CA PHE A 17 -6.11 -3.61 36.52
C PHE A 17 -5.31 -4.24 37.67
N LEU A 18 -5.90 -5.15 38.46
CA LEU A 18 -5.27 -5.76 39.64
C LEU A 18 -4.99 -7.26 39.52
N SER A 19 -5.23 -7.87 38.35
CA SER A 19 -5.07 -9.32 38.12
C SER A 19 -3.95 -9.71 37.13
N LEU A 20 -3.22 -8.74 36.57
CA LEU A 20 -2.16 -8.99 35.57
C LEU A 20 -0.83 -9.51 36.15
N SER A 21 -0.66 -9.50 37.48
CA SER A 21 0.54 -10.00 38.16
C SER A 21 0.56 -11.53 38.36
N CYS A 22 -0.54 -12.24 38.05
CA CYS A 22 -0.65 -13.71 38.22
C CYS A 22 -0.73 -14.50 36.90
N VAL A 23 -0.65 -13.84 35.74
CA VAL A 23 -0.71 -14.51 34.43
C VAL A 23 0.67 -15.08 34.07
N SER A 24 0.74 -16.36 33.71
CA SER A 24 2.01 -17.01 33.34
C SER A 24 2.62 -16.41 32.06
N ALA A 25 3.94 -16.48 31.91
CA ALA A 25 4.62 -15.99 30.70
C ALA A 25 4.08 -16.65 29.42
N ALA A 26 3.70 -17.93 29.49
CA ALA A 26 3.07 -18.65 28.39
C ALA A 26 1.72 -18.04 27.99
N GLN A 27 0.86 -17.70 28.95
CA GLN A 27 -0.44 -17.10 28.69
C GLN A 27 -0.34 -15.65 28.16
N ARG A 28 0.71 -14.91 28.53
CA ARG A 28 0.99 -13.59 27.91
C ARG A 28 1.49 -13.69 26.47
N LEU A 29 2.06 -14.82 26.07
CA LEU A 29 2.52 -15.07 24.71
C LEU A 29 1.46 -15.72 23.81
N THR A 30 0.36 -16.23 24.39
CA THR A 30 -0.76 -16.76 23.61
C THR A 30 -1.60 -15.64 23.01
N PRO A 31 -2.02 -15.75 21.74
CA PRO A 31 -2.93 -14.78 21.15
C PRO A 31 -4.26 -14.67 21.92
N PRO A 32 -4.76 -13.45 22.22
CA PRO A 32 -6.04 -13.26 22.88
C PRO A 32 -7.20 -13.79 22.03
N GLN A 33 -7.98 -14.73 22.55
CA GLN A 33 -9.13 -15.26 21.80
C GLN A 33 -10.32 -14.31 21.88
N TYR A 34 -10.75 -13.80 20.74
CA TYR A 34 -11.97 -12.99 20.62
C TYR A 34 -13.16 -13.91 20.33
N SER A 35 -14.08 -14.03 21.29
CA SER A 35 -15.25 -14.90 21.20
C SER A 35 -16.36 -14.27 20.38
N MET A 36 -16.22 -14.20 19.05
CA MET A 36 -17.39 -14.05 18.19
C MET A 36 -17.94 -15.44 17.88
N GLN A 37 -19.15 -15.75 18.37
CA GLN A 37 -19.85 -16.98 18.02
C GLN A 37 -20.37 -16.86 16.59
N LEU A 38 -19.61 -17.39 15.64
CA LEU A 38 -20.04 -17.52 14.24
C LEU A 38 -21.02 -18.69 14.14
N ARG A 39 -22.28 -18.45 13.78
CA ARG A 39 -23.27 -19.52 13.58
C ARG A 39 -23.37 -19.86 12.09
N ILE A 40 -23.76 -21.09 11.77
CA ILE A 40 -23.98 -21.55 10.39
C ILE A 40 -24.99 -20.64 9.66
N SER A 41 -26.06 -20.23 10.34
CA SER A 41 -27.08 -19.32 9.78
C SER A 41 -26.57 -17.91 9.48
N ASP A 42 -25.48 -17.48 10.10
CA ASP A 42 -24.82 -16.21 9.76
C ASP A 42 -24.05 -16.36 8.43
N ILE A 43 -23.46 -17.54 8.17
CA ILE A 43 -22.76 -17.85 6.92
C ILE A 43 -23.76 -17.95 5.75
N GLU A 44 -24.94 -18.54 5.95
CA GLU A 44 -25.96 -18.67 4.88
C GLU A 44 -26.38 -17.32 4.29
N LYS A 45 -26.50 -16.29 5.15
CA LYS A 45 -26.81 -14.92 4.70
C LYS A 45 -25.69 -14.32 3.86
N LEU A 46 -24.44 -14.55 4.28
CA LEU A 46 -23.26 -14.06 3.59
C LEU A 46 -23.12 -14.62 2.18
N ILE A 47 -23.62 -15.83 1.90
CA ILE A 47 -23.52 -16.44 0.56
C ILE A 47 -24.11 -15.53 -0.52
N GLN A 48 -25.23 -14.85 -0.22
CA GLN A 48 -25.88 -13.97 -1.18
C GLN A 48 -25.24 -12.58 -1.25
N ASP A 49 -24.89 -12.01 -0.09
CA ASP A 49 -24.44 -10.63 0.03
C ASP A 49 -22.94 -10.47 -0.25
N SER A 50 -22.12 -11.40 0.24
CA SER A 50 -20.66 -11.38 0.13
C SER A 50 -20.09 -12.80 0.08
N PRO A 51 -20.10 -13.45 -1.09
CA PRO A 51 -19.66 -14.83 -1.24
C PRO A 51 -18.21 -15.07 -0.77
N THR A 52 -17.33 -14.08 -0.96
CA THR A 52 -15.94 -14.15 -0.48
C THR A 52 -15.89 -14.21 1.05
N THR A 53 -16.65 -13.36 1.74
CA THR A 53 -16.78 -13.38 3.21
C THR A 53 -17.42 -14.66 3.71
N ALA A 54 -18.39 -15.23 2.98
CA ALA A 54 -18.94 -16.54 3.31
C ALA A 54 -17.87 -17.64 3.26
N ILE A 55 -17.03 -17.66 2.22
CA ILE A 55 -15.90 -18.59 2.08
C ILE A 55 -14.90 -18.43 3.24
N GLN A 56 -14.50 -17.20 3.57
CA GLN A 56 -13.66 -16.91 4.73
C GLN A 56 -14.28 -17.44 6.03
N ALA A 57 -15.57 -17.19 6.24
CA ALA A 57 -16.28 -17.60 7.45
C ALA A 57 -16.34 -19.13 7.59
N ILE A 58 -16.48 -19.86 6.48
CA ILE A 58 -16.41 -21.34 6.45
C ILE A 58 -15.01 -21.82 6.86
N GLU A 59 -13.94 -21.22 6.33
CA GLU A 59 -12.56 -21.57 6.68
C GLU A 59 -12.27 -21.27 8.17
N VAL A 60 -12.75 -20.15 8.68
CA VAL A 60 -12.67 -19.80 10.11
C VAL A 60 -13.41 -20.82 10.96
N PHE A 61 -14.61 -21.25 10.56
CA PHE A 61 -15.37 -22.27 11.27
C PHE A 61 -14.60 -23.60 11.33
N LYS A 62 -14.09 -24.07 10.19
CA LYS A 62 -13.26 -25.29 10.08
C LYS A 62 -11.99 -25.20 10.95
N ALA A 63 -11.37 -24.03 11.03
CA ALA A 63 -10.16 -23.83 11.84
C ALA A 63 -10.43 -23.78 13.35
N ARG A 64 -11.59 -23.26 13.78
CA ARG A 64 -11.93 -23.08 15.20
C ARG A 64 -12.54 -24.33 15.83
N TYR A 65 -13.36 -25.07 15.09
CA TYR A 65 -14.05 -26.24 15.59
C TYR A 65 -13.35 -27.51 15.10
N THR A 66 -12.54 -28.13 15.97
CA THR A 66 -11.78 -29.34 15.63
C THR A 66 -12.62 -30.63 15.70
N MET A 67 -13.84 -30.56 16.25
CA MET A 67 -14.81 -31.66 16.30
C MET A 67 -16.06 -31.26 15.51
N ILE A 68 -15.92 -31.22 14.18
CA ILE A 68 -17.05 -31.06 13.25
C ILE A 68 -17.51 -32.49 12.91
N ASP A 69 -18.80 -32.77 13.09
CA ASP A 69 -19.35 -34.06 12.69
C ASP A 69 -19.54 -34.15 11.16
N THR A 70 -19.77 -35.36 10.65
CA THR A 70 -19.90 -35.59 9.20
C THR A 70 -21.04 -34.77 8.56
N SER A 71 -22.14 -34.53 9.28
CA SER A 71 -23.27 -33.75 8.76
C SER A 71 -22.88 -32.27 8.63
N GLN A 72 -22.28 -31.71 9.67
CA GLN A 72 -21.79 -30.33 9.67
C GLN A 72 -20.72 -30.12 8.60
N GLN A 73 -19.84 -31.11 8.38
CA GLN A 73 -18.84 -31.04 7.31
C GLN A 73 -19.51 -30.99 5.94
N GLN A 74 -20.52 -31.84 5.69
CA GLN A 74 -21.30 -31.83 4.44
C GLN A 74 -22.05 -30.51 4.23
N ASP A 75 -22.62 -29.94 5.29
CA ASP A 75 -23.29 -28.64 5.24
C ASP A 75 -22.30 -27.53 4.85
N LEU A 76 -21.14 -27.47 5.49
CA LEU A 76 -20.10 -26.48 5.19
C LEU A 76 -19.56 -26.60 3.76
N ASP A 77 -19.36 -27.83 3.27
CA ASP A 77 -18.89 -28.06 1.90
C ASP A 77 -19.96 -27.69 0.86
N SER A 78 -21.24 -27.96 1.16
CA SER A 78 -22.39 -27.49 0.35
C SER A 78 -22.48 -25.96 0.30
N MET A 79 -22.27 -25.30 1.45
CA MET A 79 -22.27 -23.84 1.53
C MET A 79 -21.09 -23.22 0.78
N PHE A 80 -19.91 -23.84 0.85
CA PHE A 80 -18.72 -23.40 0.10
C PHE A 80 -18.98 -23.48 -1.41
N GLN A 81 -19.60 -24.57 -1.88
CA GLN A 81 -19.97 -24.74 -3.27
C GLN A 81 -20.97 -23.67 -3.72
N LYS A 82 -22.03 -23.41 -2.94
CA LYS A 82 -23.02 -22.35 -3.23
C LYS A 82 -22.40 -20.96 -3.29
N ALA A 83 -21.49 -20.63 -2.36
CA ALA A 83 -20.76 -19.37 -2.38
C ALA A 83 -19.88 -19.25 -3.64
N SER A 84 -19.20 -20.33 -4.02
CA SER A 84 -18.37 -20.38 -5.22
C SER A 84 -19.20 -20.19 -6.51
N GLU A 85 -20.35 -20.84 -6.60
CA GLU A 85 -21.29 -20.69 -7.73
C GLU A 85 -21.85 -19.26 -7.81
N ARG A 86 -22.24 -18.68 -6.66
CA ARG A 86 -22.73 -17.30 -6.59
C ARG A 86 -21.66 -16.29 -7.03
N LEU A 87 -20.40 -16.53 -6.68
CA LEU A 87 -19.28 -15.69 -7.11
C LEU A 87 -19.09 -15.74 -8.65
N VAL A 88 -19.20 -16.93 -9.25
CA VAL A 88 -19.16 -17.10 -10.71
C VAL A 88 -20.33 -16.39 -11.39
N GLU A 89 -21.54 -16.51 -10.85
CA GLU A 89 -22.74 -15.83 -11.34
C GLU A 89 -22.58 -14.30 -11.31
N GLN A 90 -22.21 -13.73 -10.16
CA GLN A 90 -21.97 -12.30 -10.00
C GLN A 90 -20.86 -11.79 -10.95
N THR A 91 -19.85 -12.61 -11.22
CA THR A 91 -18.79 -12.26 -12.20
C THR A 91 -19.39 -12.12 -13.60
N LYS A 92 -20.22 -13.07 -14.03
CA LYS A 92 -20.89 -13.04 -15.35
C LYS A 92 -21.84 -11.84 -15.47
N GLU A 93 -22.60 -11.56 -14.42
CA GLU A 93 -23.48 -10.37 -14.36
C GLU A 93 -22.69 -9.07 -14.52
N ALA A 94 -21.60 -8.91 -13.76
CA ALA A 94 -20.75 -7.71 -13.82
C ALA A 94 -20.11 -7.53 -15.21
N ILE A 95 -19.69 -8.61 -15.87
CA ILE A 95 -19.18 -8.58 -17.24
C ILE A 95 -20.28 -8.13 -18.22
N ALA A 96 -21.47 -8.74 -18.13
CA ALA A 96 -22.60 -8.41 -19.00
C ALA A 96 -23.04 -6.94 -18.86
N GLN A 97 -22.97 -6.40 -17.64
CA GLN A 97 -23.29 -5.01 -17.33
C GLN A 97 -22.15 -4.03 -17.59
N LYS A 98 -20.98 -4.52 -18.08
CA LYS A 98 -19.76 -3.72 -18.28
C LYS A 98 -19.27 -3.02 -17.00
N GLU A 99 -19.52 -3.60 -15.84
CA GLU A 99 -18.99 -3.13 -14.56
C GLU A 99 -17.53 -3.57 -14.38
N TRP A 100 -16.63 -3.10 -15.26
CA TRP A 100 -15.29 -3.66 -15.45
C TRP A 100 -14.46 -3.79 -14.15
N LYS A 101 -14.50 -2.77 -13.28
CA LYS A 101 -13.79 -2.81 -11.98
C LYS A 101 -14.31 -3.95 -11.10
N ARG A 102 -15.64 -4.09 -10.99
CA ARG A 102 -16.28 -5.16 -10.22
C ARG A 102 -16.06 -6.52 -10.86
N ALA A 103 -16.23 -6.63 -12.17
CA ALA A 103 -16.00 -7.86 -12.94
C ALA A 103 -14.59 -8.42 -12.72
N ARG A 104 -13.55 -7.57 -12.84
CA ARG A 104 -12.16 -7.97 -12.56
C ARG A 104 -11.95 -8.42 -11.12
N SER A 105 -12.50 -7.67 -10.17
CA SER A 105 -12.39 -7.97 -8.74
C SER A 105 -12.98 -9.35 -8.40
N LEU A 106 -14.17 -9.63 -8.91
CA LEU A 106 -14.82 -10.94 -8.77
C LEU A 106 -14.06 -12.04 -9.54
N TYR A 107 -13.60 -11.76 -10.75
CA TYR A 107 -12.83 -12.70 -11.57
C TYR A 107 -11.55 -13.19 -10.88
N ARG A 108 -10.82 -12.31 -10.19
CA ARG A 108 -9.64 -12.70 -9.40
C ARG A 108 -10.02 -13.67 -8.31
N SER A 109 -11.10 -13.41 -7.60
CA SER A 109 -11.60 -14.29 -6.54
C SER A 109 -12.02 -15.66 -7.12
N VAL A 110 -12.69 -15.69 -8.27
CA VAL A 110 -13.01 -16.92 -9.02
C VAL A 110 -11.75 -17.67 -9.44
N SER A 111 -10.72 -16.95 -9.90
CA SER A 111 -9.43 -17.51 -10.30
C SER A 111 -8.68 -18.12 -9.11
N ILE A 112 -8.74 -17.49 -7.94
CA ILE A 112 -8.24 -18.06 -6.69
C ILE A 112 -8.93 -19.40 -6.41
N LEU A 113 -10.24 -19.53 -6.63
CA LEU A 113 -10.93 -20.81 -6.44
C LEU A 113 -10.63 -21.85 -7.53
N GLY A 114 -9.88 -21.49 -8.59
CA GLY A 114 -9.60 -22.39 -9.72
C GLY A 114 -10.80 -22.58 -10.65
N LEU A 115 -11.75 -21.63 -10.64
CA LEU A 115 -13.02 -21.71 -11.36
C LEU A 115 -13.08 -20.77 -12.58
N SER A 116 -11.93 -20.24 -13.01
CA SER A 116 -11.85 -19.30 -14.14
C SER A 116 -12.36 -19.91 -15.45
N ASN A 117 -12.26 -21.22 -15.62
CA ASN A 117 -12.82 -21.96 -16.77
C ASN A 117 -14.34 -21.86 -16.89
N GLN A 118 -15.06 -21.51 -15.81
CA GLN A 118 -16.51 -21.31 -15.83
C GLN A 118 -16.91 -19.92 -16.34
N ILE A 119 -15.95 -19.00 -16.48
CA ILE A 119 -16.11 -17.69 -17.10
C ILE A 119 -15.65 -17.83 -18.56
N SER A 120 -16.60 -18.19 -19.43
CA SER A 120 -16.34 -18.60 -20.82
C SER A 120 -15.45 -17.61 -21.58
N GLY A 121 -14.27 -18.08 -22.00
CA GLY A 121 -13.41 -17.41 -22.99
C GLY A 121 -12.88 -16.03 -22.61
N VAL A 122 -12.79 -15.72 -21.30
CA VAL A 122 -12.33 -14.40 -20.82
C VAL A 122 -11.29 -14.56 -19.70
N THR A 123 -10.17 -13.90 -19.88
CA THR A 123 -9.06 -13.73 -18.93
C THR A 123 -9.08 -12.34 -18.29
N GLU A 124 -8.36 -12.15 -17.18
CA GLU A 124 -8.22 -10.81 -16.57
C GLU A 124 -7.62 -9.80 -17.57
N SER A 125 -6.63 -10.23 -18.37
CA SER A 125 -6.03 -9.44 -19.45
C SER A 125 -7.05 -9.02 -20.52
N GLU A 126 -7.99 -9.89 -20.88
CA GLU A 126 -9.06 -9.57 -21.85
C GLU A 126 -10.13 -8.65 -21.25
N LEU A 127 -10.45 -8.79 -19.95
CA LEU A 127 -11.31 -7.83 -19.24
C LEU A 127 -10.69 -6.43 -19.21
N LEU A 128 -9.39 -6.34 -18.94
CA LEU A 128 -8.62 -5.10 -18.98
C LEU A 128 -8.64 -4.45 -20.37
N LEU A 129 -8.44 -5.25 -21.42
CA LEU A 129 -8.48 -4.76 -22.79
C LEU A 129 -9.88 -4.26 -23.18
N SER A 130 -10.92 -5.00 -22.80
CA SER A 130 -12.32 -4.61 -23.02
C SER A 130 -12.67 -3.31 -22.28
N GLN A 131 -12.22 -3.18 -21.03
CA GLN A 131 -12.33 -1.96 -20.24
C GLN A 131 -11.65 -0.78 -20.93
N ALA A 132 -10.43 -0.98 -21.44
CA ALA A 132 -9.67 0.05 -22.12
C ALA A 132 -10.40 0.57 -23.37
N GLN A 133 -10.94 -0.34 -24.20
CA GLN A 133 -11.68 0.02 -25.41
C GLN A 133 -12.99 0.75 -25.07
N ASP A 134 -13.72 0.28 -24.06
CA ASP A 134 -14.95 0.91 -23.60
C ASP A 134 -14.70 2.34 -23.09
N TYR A 135 -13.64 2.55 -22.29
CA TYR A 135 -13.24 3.89 -21.83
C TYR A 135 -12.76 4.79 -22.97
N LEU A 136 -12.01 4.26 -23.93
CA LEU A 136 -11.58 5.03 -25.10
C LEU A 136 -12.79 5.54 -25.89
N SER A 137 -13.81 4.69 -26.08
CA SER A 137 -15.06 5.06 -26.78
C SER A 137 -15.86 6.17 -26.07
N GLN A 138 -15.68 6.30 -24.75
CA GLN A 138 -16.31 7.31 -23.91
C GLN A 138 -15.45 8.58 -23.75
N ASN A 139 -14.34 8.71 -24.48
CA ASN A 139 -13.34 9.78 -24.31
C ASN A 139 -12.70 9.86 -22.92
N ARG A 140 -12.74 8.78 -22.14
CA ARG A 140 -12.07 8.66 -20.84
C ARG A 140 -10.60 8.24 -21.05
N ASN A 141 -9.84 9.15 -21.66
CA ASN A 141 -8.55 8.84 -22.26
C ASN A 141 -7.53 8.30 -21.25
N LEU A 142 -7.35 8.98 -20.11
CA LEU A 142 -6.38 8.57 -19.10
C LEU A 142 -6.69 7.17 -18.57
N GLU A 143 -7.94 6.91 -18.19
CA GLU A 143 -8.35 5.60 -17.70
C GLU A 143 -8.25 4.53 -18.79
N ALA A 144 -8.56 4.86 -20.04
CA ALA A 144 -8.41 3.96 -21.18
C ALA A 144 -6.95 3.53 -21.36
N PHE A 145 -6.01 4.47 -21.32
CA PHE A 145 -4.59 4.17 -21.46
C PHE A 145 -4.04 3.38 -20.28
N LEU A 146 -4.46 3.70 -19.05
CA LEU A 146 -4.08 2.93 -17.86
C LEU A 146 -4.56 1.47 -17.97
N ALA A 147 -5.82 1.26 -18.36
CA ALA A 147 -6.36 -0.09 -18.55
C ALA A 147 -5.66 -0.83 -19.71
N PHE A 148 -5.31 -0.14 -20.80
CA PHE A 148 -4.60 -0.72 -21.94
C PHE A 148 -3.20 -1.20 -21.57
N VAL A 149 -2.44 -0.39 -20.81
CA VAL A 149 -1.12 -0.77 -20.31
C VAL A 149 -1.22 -1.94 -19.34
N GLN A 150 -2.19 -1.91 -18.42
CA GLN A 150 -2.45 -3.01 -17.52
C GLN A 150 -2.80 -4.30 -18.28
N ALA A 151 -3.59 -4.22 -19.36
CA ALA A 151 -3.89 -5.37 -20.21
C ALA A 151 -2.62 -5.98 -20.81
N SER A 152 -1.76 -5.13 -21.40
CA SER A 152 -0.48 -5.55 -21.96
C SER A 152 0.43 -6.20 -20.92
N GLN A 153 0.58 -5.60 -19.74
CA GLN A 153 1.37 -6.15 -18.63
C GLN A 153 0.81 -7.46 -18.08
N ALA A 154 -0.51 -7.64 -18.13
CA ALA A 154 -1.19 -8.88 -17.78
C ALA A 154 -1.08 -9.97 -18.87
N GLY A 155 -0.43 -9.69 -20.00
CA GLY A 155 -0.20 -10.65 -21.08
C GLY A 155 -1.30 -10.68 -22.14
N ALA A 156 -2.13 -9.64 -22.27
CA ALA A 156 -3.09 -9.53 -23.36
C ALA A 156 -2.38 -9.55 -24.72
N ILE A 157 -2.86 -10.38 -25.65
CA ILE A 157 -2.43 -10.33 -27.04
C ILE A 157 -3.11 -9.12 -27.69
N ILE A 158 -2.32 -8.12 -28.06
CA ILE A 158 -2.83 -6.87 -28.63
C ILE A 158 -2.42 -6.81 -30.10
N HIS A 159 -3.40 -6.96 -30.98
CA HIS A 159 -3.21 -6.85 -32.42
C HIS A 159 -3.19 -5.38 -32.86
N ALA A 160 -2.63 -5.15 -34.05
CA ALA A 160 -2.49 -3.81 -34.62
C ALA A 160 -3.82 -3.04 -34.71
N ASP A 161 -4.92 -3.70 -35.12
CA ASP A 161 -6.25 -3.07 -35.19
C ASP A 161 -6.81 -2.65 -33.83
N THR A 162 -6.43 -3.36 -32.77
CA THR A 162 -6.80 -2.99 -31.40
C THR A 162 -5.93 -1.85 -30.88
N ALA A 163 -4.63 -1.85 -31.21
CA ALA A 163 -3.66 -0.84 -30.78
C ALA A 163 -3.82 0.51 -31.51
N TYR A 164 -4.16 0.48 -32.79
CA TYR A 164 -4.16 1.66 -33.66
C TYR A 164 -5.05 2.82 -33.14
N PRO A 165 -6.28 2.59 -32.65
CA PRO A 165 -7.09 3.66 -32.04
C PRO A 165 -6.42 4.34 -30.83
N PHE A 166 -5.71 3.57 -29.99
CA PHE A 166 -4.97 4.12 -28.84
C PHE A 166 -3.76 4.94 -29.31
N PHE A 167 -3.07 4.48 -30.35
CA PHE A 167 -1.95 5.20 -30.96
C PHE A 167 -2.39 6.56 -31.51
N THR A 168 -3.44 6.57 -32.35
CA THR A 168 -4.01 7.81 -32.90
C THR A 168 -4.42 8.77 -31.79
N ARG A 169 -5.11 8.26 -30.75
CA ARG A 169 -5.53 9.10 -29.63
C ARG A 169 -4.37 9.67 -28.84
N ALA A 170 -3.29 8.89 -28.65
CA ALA A 170 -2.09 9.38 -27.99
C ALA A 170 -1.41 10.51 -28.78
N LEU A 171 -1.37 10.41 -30.11
CA LEU A 171 -0.86 11.46 -31.00
C LEU A 171 -1.71 12.74 -30.93
N GLU A 172 -3.04 12.63 -30.99
CA GLU A 172 -3.97 13.77 -30.87
C GLU A 172 -3.77 14.54 -29.56
N LEU A 173 -3.53 13.81 -28.47
CA LEU A 173 -3.30 14.38 -27.15
C LEU A 173 -1.88 14.91 -26.96
N LYS A 174 -0.99 14.66 -27.92
CA LYS A 174 0.45 14.95 -27.89
C LYS A 174 1.19 14.20 -26.77
N LEU A 175 0.78 12.97 -26.48
CA LEU A 175 1.42 12.09 -25.49
C LEU A 175 2.44 11.19 -26.19
N ARG A 176 3.59 11.77 -26.59
CA ARG A 176 4.65 11.06 -27.32
C ARG A 176 5.12 9.75 -26.64
N PRO A 177 5.41 9.71 -25.33
CA PRO A 177 5.91 8.48 -24.69
C PRO A 177 4.92 7.32 -24.75
N LEU A 178 3.64 7.63 -24.61
CA LEU A 178 2.54 6.67 -24.74
C LEU A 178 2.35 6.22 -26.20
N ALA A 179 2.40 7.13 -27.17
CA ALA A 179 2.31 6.76 -28.59
C ALA A 179 3.49 5.84 -28.99
N LEU A 180 4.69 6.11 -28.47
CA LEU A 180 5.88 5.27 -28.67
C LEU A 180 5.69 3.88 -28.04
N PHE A 181 5.12 3.81 -26.83
CA PHE A 181 4.77 2.54 -26.19
C PHE A 181 3.83 1.70 -27.06
N VAL A 182 2.73 2.28 -27.55
CA VAL A 182 1.77 1.57 -28.42
C VAL A 182 2.43 1.15 -29.75
N TYR A 183 3.29 2.00 -30.31
CA TYR A 183 4.02 1.70 -31.53
C TYR A 183 4.92 0.47 -31.38
N HIS A 184 5.74 0.42 -30.34
CA HIS A 184 6.61 -0.73 -30.06
C HIS A 184 5.83 -1.99 -29.68
N LEU A 185 4.69 -1.83 -29.02
CA LEU A 185 3.86 -2.95 -28.58
C LEU A 185 3.26 -3.73 -29.76
N ALA A 186 2.74 -3.04 -30.78
CA ALA A 186 1.93 -3.71 -31.81
C ALA A 186 1.98 -3.11 -33.23
N LEU A 187 2.64 -1.97 -33.47
CA LEU A 187 2.52 -1.23 -34.73
C LEU A 187 3.84 -1.05 -35.50
N GLN A 188 4.94 -1.68 -35.07
CA GLN A 188 6.25 -1.52 -35.71
C GLN A 188 6.23 -1.80 -37.22
N ASN A 189 5.44 -2.79 -37.64
CA ASN A 189 5.27 -3.21 -39.04
C ASN A 189 3.95 -2.72 -39.67
N ASP A 190 3.18 -1.88 -38.97
CA ASP A 190 1.89 -1.40 -39.47
C ASP A 190 2.07 -0.26 -40.48
N THR A 191 1.52 -0.44 -41.68
CA THR A 191 1.67 0.52 -42.80
C THR A 191 0.83 1.79 -42.64
N ARG A 192 -0.11 1.83 -41.68
CA ARG A 192 -0.90 3.02 -41.37
C ARG A 192 -0.09 4.09 -40.66
N VAL A 193 0.98 3.70 -39.95
CA VAL A 193 1.87 4.64 -39.24
C VAL A 193 2.76 5.36 -40.24
N THR A 194 2.55 6.67 -40.38
CA THR A 194 3.25 7.53 -41.33
C THR A 194 4.68 7.85 -40.91
N GLU A 195 5.53 8.23 -41.87
CA GLU A 195 6.91 8.67 -41.58
C GLU A 195 6.95 9.93 -40.69
N SER A 196 5.99 10.85 -40.84
CA SER A 196 5.86 12.02 -39.96
C SER A 196 5.56 11.64 -38.51
N GLU A 197 4.73 10.62 -38.29
CA GLU A 197 4.43 10.13 -36.95
C GLU A 197 5.66 9.43 -36.35
N LYS A 198 6.38 8.60 -37.12
CA LYS A 198 7.66 8.01 -36.67
C LYS A 198 8.68 9.06 -36.28
N LEU A 199 8.80 10.15 -37.05
CA LEU A 199 9.68 11.27 -36.72
C LEU A 199 9.25 11.96 -35.42
N TYR A 200 7.94 12.14 -35.20
CA TYR A 200 7.42 12.66 -33.93
C TYR A 200 7.76 11.74 -32.75
N LEU A 201 7.65 10.42 -32.90
CA LEU A 201 8.01 9.45 -31.85
C LEU A 201 9.49 9.54 -31.44
N GLN A 202 10.38 9.82 -32.41
CA GLN A 202 11.83 9.99 -32.22
C GLN A 202 12.22 11.37 -31.70
N SER A 203 11.29 12.32 -31.67
CA SER A 203 11.54 13.67 -31.15
C SER A 203 11.69 13.67 -29.61
N ARG A 204 12.10 14.82 -29.07
CA ARG A 204 12.25 15.04 -27.63
C ARG A 204 11.36 16.19 -27.19
N ASP A 205 10.81 16.06 -26.00
CA ASP A 205 9.99 17.10 -25.41
C ASP A 205 10.89 18.24 -24.92
N SER A 206 10.52 19.48 -25.21
CA SER A 206 11.29 20.66 -24.78
C SER A 206 11.14 20.86 -23.27
N THR A 207 12.24 21.12 -22.57
CA THR A 207 12.20 21.51 -21.14
C THR A 207 11.31 22.73 -20.91
N ALA A 208 11.31 23.70 -21.83
CA ALA A 208 10.46 24.88 -21.73
C ALA A 208 8.97 24.54 -21.82
N ASP A 209 8.61 23.47 -22.54
CA ASP A 209 7.23 22.99 -22.66
C ASP A 209 6.84 22.21 -21.40
N MET A 210 7.72 21.31 -20.94
CA MET A 210 7.52 20.55 -19.70
C MET A 210 7.28 21.46 -18.49
N ILE A 211 8.04 22.57 -18.37
CA ILE A 211 7.84 23.58 -17.32
C ILE A 211 6.40 24.14 -17.34
N ARG A 212 5.78 24.33 -18.51
CA ARG A 212 4.39 24.84 -18.61
C ARG A 212 3.34 23.83 -18.15
N GLY A 213 3.71 22.56 -18.00
CA GLY A 213 2.88 21.51 -17.42
C GLY A 213 3.06 21.34 -15.91
N VAL A 214 3.87 22.17 -15.25
CA VAL A 214 4.11 22.14 -13.80
C VAL A 214 3.46 23.36 -13.15
N ALA A 215 2.78 23.13 -12.03
CA ALA A 215 2.11 24.14 -11.24
C ALA A 215 2.65 24.17 -9.81
N THR A 216 2.65 25.35 -9.20
CA THR A 216 2.87 25.49 -7.75
C THR A 216 1.57 25.14 -7.02
N VAL A 217 1.63 24.23 -6.04
CA VAL A 217 0.53 23.97 -5.11
C VAL A 217 0.71 24.85 -3.89
N LEU A 218 -0.35 25.58 -3.53
CA LEU A 218 -0.40 26.42 -2.35
C LEU A 218 -1.59 26.00 -1.50
N VAL A 219 -1.31 25.53 -0.28
CA VAL A 219 -2.34 25.28 0.73
C VAL A 219 -2.25 26.37 1.79
N ASP A 220 -3.30 27.19 1.86
CA ASP A 220 -3.43 28.29 2.82
C ASP A 220 -4.09 27.77 4.10
N ARG A 221 -3.30 27.65 5.18
CA ARG A 221 -3.74 27.16 6.50
C ARG A 221 -4.12 28.29 7.45
N GLY A 222 -4.15 29.53 6.96
CA GLY A 222 -4.49 30.72 7.75
C GLY A 222 -3.29 31.29 8.51
N ILE A 223 -3.45 31.54 9.81
CA ILE A 223 -2.46 32.21 10.66
C ILE A 223 -2.12 31.33 11.85
N ARG A 224 -0.83 31.04 12.04
CA ARG A 224 -0.29 30.36 13.22
C ARG A 224 0.32 31.37 14.17
N ILE A 225 0.02 31.25 15.47
CA ILE A 225 0.59 32.11 16.51
C ILE A 225 1.68 31.33 17.26
N GLU A 226 2.91 31.83 17.20
CA GLU A 226 4.04 31.26 17.96
C GLU A 226 4.69 32.34 18.81
N LYS A 227 4.79 32.08 20.12
CA LYS A 227 5.41 33.00 21.10
C LYS A 227 4.87 34.43 21.00
N GLY A 228 3.56 34.59 20.78
CA GLY A 228 2.89 35.88 20.65
C GLY A 228 3.06 36.60 19.31
N ARG A 229 3.66 35.96 18.30
CA ARG A 229 3.79 36.48 16.93
C ARG A 229 2.94 35.68 15.96
N SER A 230 2.24 36.37 15.07
CA SER A 230 1.43 35.77 14.02
C SER A 230 2.26 35.53 12.76
N TYR A 231 2.22 34.31 12.23
CA TYR A 231 2.86 33.92 10.98
C TYR A 231 1.79 33.40 10.02
N ALA A 232 1.91 33.73 8.72
CA ALA A 232 1.09 33.08 7.72
C ALA A 232 1.48 31.59 7.68
N ASP A 233 0.49 30.71 7.82
CA ASP A 233 0.68 29.28 7.78
C ASP A 233 0.33 28.77 6.38
N ARG A 234 1.34 28.33 5.64
CA ARG A 234 1.20 27.90 4.25
C ARG A 234 2.05 26.68 3.99
N VAL A 235 1.52 25.76 3.21
CA VAL A 235 2.28 24.65 2.62
C VAL A 235 2.47 24.94 1.15
N LEU A 236 3.70 24.79 0.67
CA LEU A 236 4.07 24.94 -0.73
C LEU A 236 4.59 23.62 -1.27
N GLY A 237 4.15 23.27 -2.47
CA GLY A 237 4.64 22.13 -3.22
C GLY A 237 4.54 22.37 -4.71
N SER A 238 4.80 21.32 -5.47
CA SER A 238 4.65 21.28 -6.91
C SER A 238 3.61 20.23 -7.29
N ALA A 239 3.01 20.42 -8.45
CA ALA A 239 2.17 19.44 -9.10
C ALA A 239 2.39 19.49 -10.61
N PHE A 240 2.04 18.44 -11.33
CA PHE A 240 2.12 18.43 -12.79
C PHE A 240 0.91 17.78 -13.43
N PHE A 241 0.52 18.29 -14.60
CA PHE A 241 -0.67 17.81 -15.31
C PHE A 241 -0.44 16.43 -15.93
N ILE A 242 -1.42 15.55 -15.74
CA ILE A 242 -1.45 14.20 -16.33
C ILE A 242 -2.62 14.01 -17.29
N ASP A 243 -3.53 14.98 -17.36
CA ASP A 243 -4.64 15.00 -18.31
C ASP A 243 -5.05 16.44 -18.65
N ARG A 244 -5.53 16.64 -19.88
CA ARG A 244 -5.96 17.95 -20.41
C ARG A 244 -7.20 18.49 -19.73
N SER A 245 -7.97 17.67 -19.02
CA SER A 245 -9.09 18.19 -18.24
C SER A 245 -8.61 19.06 -17.07
N GLY A 246 -7.34 18.95 -16.64
CA GLY A 246 -6.80 19.69 -15.49
C GLY A 246 -6.58 18.81 -14.25
N LEU A 247 -6.35 17.51 -14.44
CA LEU A 247 -5.89 16.61 -13.36
C LEU A 247 -4.38 16.75 -13.18
N LEU A 248 -3.94 16.87 -11.93
CA LEU A 248 -2.54 16.97 -11.56
C LEU A 248 -2.16 15.93 -10.51
N ILE A 249 -0.89 15.55 -10.51
CA ILE A 249 -0.26 14.75 -9.45
C ILE A 249 0.53 15.65 -8.51
N THR A 250 0.43 15.39 -7.22
CA THR A 250 1.26 15.99 -6.17
C THR A 250 1.48 14.97 -5.03
N ASN A 251 2.19 15.37 -3.97
CA ASN A 251 2.33 14.52 -2.79
C ASN A 251 1.16 14.68 -1.81
N TYR A 252 0.87 13.63 -1.05
CA TYR A 252 -0.14 13.68 0.00
C TYR A 252 0.23 14.68 1.11
N HIS A 253 1.48 14.71 1.56
CA HIS A 253 1.90 15.61 2.65
C HIS A 253 1.73 17.10 2.30
N VAL A 254 1.76 17.45 1.01
CA VAL A 254 1.50 18.83 0.53
C VAL A 254 0.04 19.21 0.76
N ILE A 255 -0.89 18.26 0.57
CA ILE A 255 -2.34 18.48 0.64
C ILE A 255 -2.98 17.94 1.92
N ALA A 256 -2.19 17.40 2.85
CA ALA A 256 -2.70 16.62 3.98
C ALA A 256 -3.78 17.35 4.79
N SER A 257 -3.62 18.66 5.04
CA SER A 257 -4.61 19.44 5.79
C SER A 257 -5.96 19.63 5.08
N GLU A 258 -6.05 19.39 3.77
CA GLU A 258 -7.32 19.43 3.03
C GLU A 258 -8.17 18.15 3.24
N VAL A 259 -7.54 17.05 3.63
CA VAL A 259 -8.17 15.71 3.65
C VAL A 259 -8.04 14.97 4.97
N ASP A 260 -7.10 15.37 5.84
CA ASP A 260 -6.90 14.77 7.15
C ASP A 260 -8.03 15.19 8.10
N PRO A 261 -8.88 14.25 8.55
CA PRO A 261 -9.97 14.56 9.47
C PRO A 261 -9.50 15.02 10.84
N GLU A 262 -8.24 14.78 11.22
CA GLU A 262 -7.68 15.26 12.49
C GLU A 262 -7.25 16.74 12.43
N TYR A 263 -7.17 17.33 11.22
CA TYR A 263 -6.81 18.72 11.03
C TYR A 263 -7.97 19.67 11.40
N ASN A 264 -7.81 20.38 12.53
CA ASN A 264 -8.82 21.28 13.09
C ASN A 264 -8.52 22.76 12.77
N GLY A 265 -8.34 23.10 11.50
CA GLY A 265 -8.02 24.46 11.05
C GLY A 265 -8.70 24.85 9.74
N VAL A 266 -8.48 26.09 9.30
CA VAL A 266 -8.83 26.48 7.92
C VAL A 266 -7.80 25.86 6.99
N SER A 267 -8.25 25.30 5.87
CA SER A 267 -7.37 24.84 4.79
C SER A 267 -8.05 25.19 3.46
N ARG A 268 -7.31 25.82 2.55
CA ARG A 268 -7.76 26.06 1.17
C ARG A 268 -6.62 25.82 0.20
N MET A 269 -6.84 24.91 -0.75
CA MET A 269 -5.89 24.60 -1.80
C MET A 269 -6.09 25.43 -3.08
N TYR A 270 -4.97 25.89 -3.63
CA TYR A 270 -4.88 26.56 -4.92
C TYR A 270 -3.70 26.01 -5.73
N ILE A 271 -3.77 26.18 -7.05
CA ILE A 271 -2.61 26.04 -7.93
C ILE A 271 -2.24 27.39 -8.59
N ARG A 272 -0.99 27.48 -9.06
CA ARG A 272 -0.47 28.59 -9.86
C ARG A 272 0.40 28.06 -11.01
N MET A 273 0.20 28.61 -12.21
CA MET A 273 0.84 28.17 -13.47
C MET A 273 2.07 29.02 -13.88
N GLY A 274 2.22 30.18 -13.26
CA GLY A 274 3.26 31.16 -13.50
C GLY A 274 3.42 31.98 -12.23
N ASP A 275 4.36 32.91 -12.22
CA ASP A 275 4.95 33.53 -11.01
C ASP A 275 3.98 34.01 -9.91
N SER A 276 4.55 34.53 -8.81
CA SER A 276 3.78 35.05 -7.67
C SER A 276 2.70 36.10 -8.01
N SER A 277 2.75 36.76 -9.17
CA SER A 277 1.74 37.70 -9.66
C SER A 277 0.57 37.01 -10.37
N SER A 278 0.72 35.75 -10.77
CA SER A 278 -0.31 34.97 -11.43
C SER A 278 -1.49 34.65 -10.49
N PRO A 279 -2.71 34.54 -11.06
CA PRO A 279 -3.90 34.26 -10.27
C PRO A 279 -3.80 32.89 -9.59
N ARG A 280 -4.32 32.82 -8.35
CA ARG A 280 -4.54 31.55 -7.67
C ARG A 280 -5.77 30.89 -8.27
N ILE A 281 -5.65 29.66 -8.73
CA ILE A 281 -6.75 28.88 -9.28
C ILE A 281 -7.19 27.88 -8.20
N PRO A 282 -8.44 27.90 -7.74
CA PRO A 282 -8.93 26.90 -6.78
C PRO A 282 -8.76 25.48 -7.32
N ALA A 283 -8.34 24.57 -6.45
CA ALA A 283 -8.20 23.16 -6.79
C ALA A 283 -8.90 22.28 -5.75
N LYS A 284 -9.29 21.08 -6.16
CA LYS A 284 -9.93 20.07 -5.29
C LYS A 284 -9.08 18.82 -5.25
N VAL A 285 -9.02 18.17 -4.09
CA VAL A 285 -8.44 16.83 -4.00
C VAL A 285 -9.46 15.83 -4.56
N ILE A 286 -9.01 14.98 -5.48
CA ILE A 286 -9.82 13.90 -6.05
C ILE A 286 -9.63 12.64 -5.22
N GLY A 287 -8.38 12.19 -5.08
CA GLY A 287 -8.02 11.06 -4.24
C GLY A 287 -6.59 11.13 -3.77
N TRP A 288 -6.29 10.42 -2.67
CA TRP A 288 -4.97 10.47 -2.02
C TRP A 288 -4.58 9.14 -1.41
N ASP A 289 -3.29 8.89 -1.34
CA ASP A 289 -2.69 7.72 -0.73
C ASP A 289 -1.59 8.16 0.26
N PRO A 290 -1.88 8.13 1.56
CA PRO A 290 -0.90 8.52 2.58
C PRO A 290 0.32 7.60 2.64
N ILE A 291 0.20 6.34 2.20
CA ILE A 291 1.27 5.33 2.29
C ILE A 291 2.29 5.54 1.18
N MET A 292 1.84 5.84 -0.04
CA MET A 292 2.71 6.19 -1.18
C MET A 292 3.07 7.67 -1.26
N ASP A 293 2.51 8.48 -0.37
CA ASP A 293 2.61 9.93 -0.40
C ASP A 293 2.24 10.54 -1.76
N LEU A 294 1.12 10.09 -2.35
CA LEU A 294 0.63 10.55 -3.65
C LEU A 294 -0.79 11.10 -3.55
N ALA A 295 -1.11 12.11 -4.34
CA ALA A 295 -2.46 12.63 -4.48
C ALA A 295 -2.76 13.06 -5.92
N VAL A 296 -4.01 12.88 -6.34
CA VAL A 296 -4.57 13.48 -7.55
C VAL A 296 -5.40 14.68 -7.13
N ILE A 297 -5.11 15.83 -7.72
CA ILE A 297 -5.88 17.07 -7.57
C ILE A 297 -6.46 17.50 -8.90
N LYS A 298 -7.49 18.34 -8.86
CA LYS A 298 -8.20 18.86 -10.04
C LYS A 298 -8.33 20.37 -9.95
N ALA A 299 -7.97 21.05 -11.03
CA ALA A 299 -8.23 22.46 -11.22
C ALA A 299 -8.93 22.69 -12.56
N GLU A 300 -9.77 23.72 -12.64
CA GLU A 300 -10.47 24.10 -13.87
C GLU A 300 -9.56 24.97 -14.74
N VAL A 301 -8.57 24.33 -15.38
CA VAL A 301 -7.61 24.97 -16.28
C VAL A 301 -7.20 23.99 -17.37
N MET A 302 -7.05 24.50 -18.59
CA MET A 302 -6.51 23.74 -19.72
C MET A 302 -4.99 23.93 -19.77
N PRO A 303 -4.19 22.87 -19.54
CA PRO A 303 -2.74 23.01 -19.53
C PRO A 303 -2.15 23.03 -20.95
N ASP A 304 -1.05 23.75 -21.13
CA ASP A 304 -0.30 23.78 -22.39
C ASP A 304 0.47 22.48 -22.65
N TYR A 305 0.87 21.80 -21.57
CA TYR A 305 1.64 20.55 -21.60
C TYR A 305 1.09 19.57 -20.57
N VAL A 306 1.07 18.29 -20.94
CA VAL A 306 0.63 17.17 -20.11
C VAL A 306 1.72 16.11 -20.11
N PHE A 307 2.14 15.69 -18.92
CA PHE A 307 3.10 14.60 -18.78
C PHE A 307 2.41 13.27 -19.03
N SER A 308 3.04 12.45 -19.87
CA SER A 308 2.61 11.07 -19.98
C SER A 308 3.12 10.28 -18.77
N VAL A 309 2.20 9.74 -17.97
CA VAL A 309 2.52 8.81 -16.87
C VAL A 309 2.86 7.40 -17.38
N ILE A 310 2.67 7.16 -18.68
CA ILE A 310 2.97 5.89 -19.34
C ILE A 310 4.11 6.13 -20.32
N GLY A 311 5.15 5.32 -20.23
CA GLY A 311 6.28 5.38 -21.14
C GLY A 311 6.97 4.03 -21.26
N THR A 312 7.92 3.96 -22.18
CA THR A 312 8.74 2.77 -22.44
C THR A 312 9.97 2.66 -21.54
N ASP A 313 10.35 3.76 -20.89
CA ASP A 313 11.66 3.87 -20.27
C ASP A 313 11.64 3.36 -18.83
N VAL A 314 12.65 2.56 -18.52
CA VAL A 314 12.93 2.07 -17.18
C VAL A 314 14.15 2.83 -16.67
N ALA A 315 14.00 3.49 -15.53
CA ALA A 315 15.08 4.20 -14.86
C ALA A 315 16.29 3.26 -14.60
N GLN A 316 17.49 3.73 -14.94
CA GLN A 316 18.76 3.04 -14.67
C GLN A 316 19.68 3.89 -13.82
N VAL A 317 20.51 3.25 -12.99
CA VAL A 317 21.54 3.96 -12.23
C VAL A 317 22.53 4.61 -13.19
N GLY A 318 22.79 5.91 -13.01
CA GLY A 318 23.62 6.71 -13.90
C GLY A 318 22.84 7.50 -14.96
N ASP A 319 21.54 7.22 -15.16
CA ASP A 319 20.71 8.01 -16.07
C ASP A 319 20.66 9.46 -15.62
N LYS A 320 20.85 10.38 -16.58
CA LYS A 320 20.71 11.81 -16.35
C LYS A 320 19.24 12.18 -16.24
N VAL A 321 18.92 12.94 -15.20
CA VAL A 321 17.55 13.33 -14.86
C VAL A 321 17.42 14.82 -14.61
N TYR A 322 16.20 15.30 -14.78
CA TYR A 322 15.78 16.66 -14.44
C TYR A 322 14.61 16.59 -13.47
N ALA A 323 14.70 17.29 -12.35
CA ALA A 323 13.59 17.54 -11.44
C ALA A 323 13.05 18.94 -11.70
N ILE A 324 11.74 19.03 -11.96
CA ILE A 324 11.04 20.28 -12.28
C ILE A 324 10.11 20.62 -11.12
N GLY A 325 10.13 21.86 -10.67
CA GLY A 325 9.27 22.29 -9.57
C GLY A 325 9.23 23.80 -9.36
N SER A 326 8.68 24.18 -8.22
CA SER A 326 8.51 25.55 -7.77
C SER A 326 9.04 25.74 -6.34
N PRO A 327 10.36 25.66 -6.13
CA PRO A 327 10.97 25.76 -4.82
C PRO A 327 10.76 27.16 -4.24
N ALA A 328 10.26 27.25 -2.99
CA ALA A 328 9.98 28.52 -2.31
C ALA A 328 9.09 29.53 -3.08
N GLY A 329 8.30 29.09 -4.07
CA GLY A 329 7.56 29.97 -4.97
C GLY A 329 8.41 30.69 -6.02
N LEU A 330 9.68 30.32 -6.16
CA LEU A 330 10.53 30.62 -7.31
C LEU A 330 10.13 29.66 -8.43
N GLU A 331 9.06 30.03 -9.11
CA GLU A 331 8.42 29.19 -10.10
C GLU A 331 9.35 28.83 -11.26
N LYS A 332 9.09 27.67 -11.89
CA LYS A 332 9.81 27.20 -13.09
C LYS A 332 11.28 26.85 -12.85
N THR A 333 11.59 26.26 -11.70
CA THR A 333 12.95 25.79 -11.42
C THR A 333 13.16 24.39 -12.01
N VAL A 334 14.25 24.24 -12.73
CA VAL A 334 14.73 22.94 -13.21
C VAL A 334 16.09 22.69 -12.59
N THR A 335 16.25 21.50 -12.02
CA THR A 335 17.54 21.02 -11.50
C THR A 335 17.91 19.73 -12.20
N SER A 336 19.21 19.54 -12.45
CA SER A 336 19.72 18.34 -13.12
C SER A 336 20.57 17.52 -12.17
N GLY A 337 20.58 16.21 -12.37
CA GLY A 337 21.42 15.25 -11.67
C GLY A 337 21.40 13.90 -12.38
N ILE A 338 21.67 12.85 -11.64
CA ILE A 338 21.57 11.46 -12.08
C ILE A 338 20.73 10.63 -11.10
N ILE A 339 20.32 9.45 -11.55
CA ILE A 339 19.85 8.38 -10.66
C ILE A 339 21.06 7.77 -9.96
N SER A 340 21.15 7.99 -8.64
CA SER A 340 22.26 7.48 -7.82
C SER A 340 22.03 6.04 -7.37
N ALA A 341 20.78 5.64 -7.15
CA ALA A 341 20.40 4.27 -6.79
C ALA A 341 18.91 4.01 -7.07
N LEU A 342 18.56 2.74 -7.25
CA LEU A 342 17.19 2.25 -7.37
C LEU A 342 16.84 1.37 -6.17
N ASN A 343 15.55 1.13 -5.95
CA ASN A 343 15.03 0.19 -4.94
C ASN A 343 15.57 0.46 -3.53
N ARG A 344 15.69 1.75 -3.18
CA ARG A 344 15.97 2.15 -1.80
C ARG A 344 14.68 2.03 -1.01
N ARG A 345 14.71 1.29 0.09
CA ARG A 345 13.53 1.13 0.92
C ARG A 345 13.44 2.28 1.93
N LEU A 346 12.41 3.11 1.79
CA LEU A 346 12.16 4.24 2.69
C LEU A 346 10.83 4.06 3.43
N LEU A 347 10.88 3.81 4.75
CA LEU A 347 9.71 3.73 5.64
C LEU A 347 8.53 2.93 5.01
N GLN A 348 7.32 3.52 5.02
CA GLN A 348 6.09 2.98 4.41
C GLN A 348 6.03 3.15 2.88
N LEU A 349 6.85 4.04 2.31
CA LEU A 349 6.83 4.33 0.88
C LEU A 349 7.30 3.15 0.05
N GLY A 350 8.08 2.23 0.63
CA GLY A 350 8.70 1.10 -0.06
C GLY A 350 9.87 1.52 -0.94
N ASP A 351 10.01 0.90 -2.11
CA ASP A 351 11.08 1.17 -3.07
C ASP A 351 10.93 2.57 -3.70
N VAL A 352 11.98 3.39 -3.56
CA VAL A 352 12.12 4.74 -4.13
C VAL A 352 13.37 4.86 -5.01
N ILE A 353 13.35 5.84 -5.91
CA ILE A 353 14.52 6.25 -6.72
C ILE A 353 15.33 7.23 -5.87
N GLN A 354 16.65 6.99 -5.76
CA GLN A 354 17.58 7.96 -5.18
C GLN A 354 18.21 8.79 -6.29
N LEU A 355 18.29 10.10 -6.11
CA LEU A 355 18.84 11.06 -7.06
C LEU A 355 19.68 12.12 -6.35
N ASP A 356 20.65 12.70 -7.07
CA ASP A 356 21.53 13.77 -6.57
C ASP A 356 21.15 15.16 -7.07
N ALA A 357 20.15 15.26 -7.96
CA ALA A 357 19.62 16.55 -8.40
C ALA A 357 19.14 17.36 -7.19
N ALA A 358 19.40 18.67 -7.21
CA ALA A 358 19.08 19.54 -6.08
C ALA A 358 17.56 19.65 -5.86
N VAL A 359 17.06 18.97 -4.82
CA VAL A 359 15.66 19.03 -4.39
C VAL A 359 15.57 19.80 -3.08
N ASN A 360 14.68 20.79 -3.04
CA ASN A 360 14.41 21.61 -1.86
C ASN A 360 12.90 21.66 -1.57
N HIS A 361 12.52 22.26 -0.44
CA HIS A 361 11.13 22.52 -0.10
C HIS A 361 10.42 23.30 -1.23
N GLY A 362 9.30 22.78 -1.70
CA GLY A 362 8.55 23.28 -2.87
C GLY A 362 8.73 22.46 -4.15
N ASN A 363 9.77 21.62 -4.27
CA ASN A 363 9.86 20.64 -5.37
C ASN A 363 9.03 19.36 -5.11
N SER A 364 8.60 19.10 -3.87
CA SER A 364 7.72 17.97 -3.51
C SER A 364 6.49 17.92 -4.42
N GLY A 365 6.28 16.79 -5.07
CA GLY A 365 5.16 16.56 -5.99
C GLY A 365 5.45 16.93 -7.44
N GLY A 366 6.62 17.50 -7.72
CA GLY A 366 7.09 17.81 -9.08
C GLY A 366 7.57 16.55 -9.83
N PRO A 367 7.63 16.59 -11.17
CA PRO A 367 8.06 15.45 -11.97
C PRO A 367 9.59 15.32 -12.02
N VAL A 368 10.07 14.07 -12.05
CA VAL A 368 11.43 13.70 -12.43
C VAL A 368 11.39 13.09 -13.83
N VAL A 369 12.14 13.66 -14.77
CA VAL A 369 12.16 13.22 -16.17
C VAL A 369 13.57 12.94 -16.67
N ASN A 370 13.71 12.10 -17.70
CA ASN A 370 14.99 11.90 -18.41
C ASN A 370 15.21 12.93 -19.54
N GLU A 371 16.30 12.78 -20.30
CA GLU A 371 16.65 13.68 -21.42
C GLU A 371 15.67 13.66 -22.60
N GLN A 372 14.81 12.65 -22.68
CA GLN A 372 13.74 12.54 -23.67
C GLN A 372 12.43 13.17 -23.18
N GLY A 373 12.36 13.61 -21.92
CA GLY A 373 11.16 14.12 -21.27
C GLY A 373 10.22 13.02 -20.76
N ASN A 374 10.68 11.76 -20.69
CA ASN A 374 9.89 10.66 -20.16
C ASN A 374 9.85 10.76 -18.62
N LEU A 375 8.65 10.67 -18.04
CA LEU A 375 8.45 10.70 -16.60
C LEU A 375 9.02 9.44 -15.95
N LEU A 376 9.94 9.61 -15.00
CA LEU A 376 10.56 8.54 -14.22
C LEU A 376 10.03 8.46 -12.79
N GLY A 377 9.56 9.58 -12.23
CA GLY A 377 9.02 9.59 -10.87
C GLY A 377 8.47 10.93 -10.41
N VAL A 378 8.01 10.96 -9.17
CA VAL A 378 7.48 12.13 -8.47
C VAL A 378 8.41 12.48 -7.31
N VAL A 379 8.93 13.70 -7.29
CA VAL A 379 9.87 14.17 -6.27
C VAL A 379 9.25 14.03 -4.87
N PHE A 380 10.00 13.41 -3.96
CA PHE A 380 9.68 13.31 -2.54
C PHE A 380 10.73 14.12 -1.76
N ALA A 381 10.44 15.41 -1.48
CA ALA A 381 11.32 16.21 -0.63
C ALA A 381 10.91 16.03 0.84
N GLY A 382 11.61 15.16 1.56
CA GLY A 382 11.24 14.82 2.95
C GLY A 382 12.40 14.48 3.89
N VAL A 383 13.64 14.48 3.41
CA VAL A 383 14.82 14.16 4.23
C VAL A 383 15.76 15.35 4.26
N GLU A 384 15.47 16.32 5.13
CA GLU A 384 16.23 17.59 5.24
C GLU A 384 17.68 17.41 5.75
N GLN A 385 18.02 16.22 6.24
CA GLN A 385 19.27 15.95 6.94
C GLN A 385 20.48 15.68 6.02
N PHE A 386 20.26 15.45 4.71
CA PHE A 386 21.34 15.07 3.79
C PHE A 386 21.33 15.91 2.52
N GLN A 387 22.42 16.65 2.28
CA GLN A 387 22.65 17.32 1.00
C GLN A 387 23.03 16.30 -0.08
N GLY A 388 22.41 16.38 -1.26
CA GLY A 388 22.70 15.50 -2.40
C GLY A 388 22.13 14.08 -2.28
N ILE A 389 21.27 13.80 -1.31
CA ILE A 389 20.54 12.53 -1.19
C ILE A 389 19.05 12.85 -1.22
N ASN A 390 18.46 12.77 -2.40
CA ASN A 390 17.05 13.05 -2.63
C ASN A 390 16.34 11.81 -3.15
N PHE A 391 15.01 11.79 -3.01
CA PHE A 391 14.20 10.64 -3.37
C PHE A 391 13.04 11.02 -4.29
N ALA A 392 12.60 10.05 -5.09
CA ALA A 392 11.39 10.15 -5.89
C ALA A 392 10.60 8.85 -5.85
N VAL A 393 9.27 8.97 -5.82
CA VAL A 393 8.35 7.84 -5.99
C VAL A 393 8.40 7.39 -7.46
N PRO A 394 8.74 6.14 -7.77
CA PRO A 394 8.85 5.68 -9.16
C PRO A 394 7.53 5.80 -9.92
N VAL A 395 7.59 6.14 -11.21
CA VAL A 395 6.41 6.27 -12.07
C VAL A 395 5.58 4.99 -12.14
N GLN A 396 6.23 3.82 -12.03
CA GLN A 396 5.53 2.52 -12.02
C GLN A 396 4.59 2.41 -10.82
N ARG A 397 5.00 2.95 -9.66
CA ARG A 397 4.14 2.97 -8.46
C ARG A 397 3.00 3.95 -8.64
N LEU A 398 3.25 5.13 -9.21
CA LEU A 398 2.20 6.07 -9.60
C LEU A 398 1.18 5.42 -10.54
N VAL A 399 1.63 4.75 -11.61
CA VAL A 399 0.75 4.05 -12.57
C VAL A 399 -0.09 2.97 -11.89
N SER A 400 0.49 2.21 -10.95
CA SER A 400 -0.25 1.20 -10.17
C SER A 400 -1.31 1.82 -9.26
N ALA A 401 -1.05 3.02 -8.74
CA ALA A 401 -1.90 3.75 -7.80
C ALA A 401 -3.05 4.51 -8.46
N LEU A 402 -2.80 5.03 -9.67
CA LEU A 402 -3.69 5.96 -10.37
C LEU A 402 -5.14 5.47 -10.46
N PRO A 403 -5.46 4.20 -10.80
CA PRO A 403 -6.85 3.75 -10.84
C PRO A 403 -7.59 3.92 -9.51
N ALA A 404 -6.90 3.70 -8.37
CA ALA A 404 -7.49 3.90 -7.05
C ALA A 404 -7.62 5.39 -6.71
N LEU A 405 -6.58 6.18 -6.98
CA LEU A 405 -6.60 7.64 -6.77
C LEU A 405 -7.71 8.33 -7.58
N LEU A 406 -7.94 7.90 -8.82
CA LEU A 406 -8.98 8.43 -9.70
C LEU A 406 -10.40 7.99 -9.30
N SER A 407 -10.53 6.90 -8.53
CA SER A 407 -11.85 6.49 -7.99
C SER A 407 -12.33 7.41 -6.85
N GLY A 408 -11.44 8.25 -6.34
CA GLY A 408 -11.73 9.30 -5.37
C GLY A 408 -11.58 8.85 -3.92
N GLY A 409 -11.44 9.83 -3.03
CA GLY A 409 -11.27 9.57 -1.59
C GLY A 409 -9.89 9.04 -1.22
N GLN A 410 -9.77 8.52 0.00
CA GLN A 410 -8.55 7.85 0.45
C GLN A 410 -8.43 6.49 -0.24
N VAL A 411 -7.25 6.19 -0.78
CA VAL A 411 -6.96 4.87 -1.34
C VAL A 411 -7.04 3.81 -0.24
N GLU A 412 -7.95 2.88 -0.42
CA GLU A 412 -8.06 1.67 0.39
C GLU A 412 -7.07 0.63 -0.13
N ARG A 413 -6.37 -0.04 0.80
CA ARG A 413 -5.37 -1.05 0.44
C ARG A 413 -5.77 -2.41 1.00
N PRO A 414 -5.63 -3.48 0.22
CA PRO A 414 -5.88 -4.82 0.74
C PRO A 414 -4.86 -5.19 1.82
N TRP A 415 -5.33 -5.93 2.81
CA TRP A 415 -4.56 -6.36 3.97
C TRP A 415 -5.00 -7.73 4.46
N LEU A 416 -4.03 -8.61 4.71
CA LEU A 416 -4.25 -9.92 5.33
C LEU A 416 -4.15 -9.87 6.86
N GLY A 417 -3.48 -8.86 7.42
CA GLY A 417 -3.23 -8.80 8.86
C GLY A 417 -1.90 -9.38 9.28
N LEU A 418 -0.95 -9.55 8.36
CA LEU A 418 0.32 -10.21 8.63
C LEU A 418 1.44 -9.17 8.74
N VAL A 419 2.42 -9.45 9.61
CA VAL A 419 3.73 -8.81 9.56
C VAL A 419 4.74 -9.87 9.21
N LEU A 420 5.61 -9.54 8.27
CA LEU A 420 6.56 -10.45 7.67
C LEU A 420 7.98 -10.14 8.15
N GLY A 421 8.81 -11.17 8.19
CA GLY A 421 10.25 -11.06 8.40
C GLY A 421 10.96 -11.82 7.30
N GLU A 422 11.95 -11.19 6.68
CA GLU A 422 12.75 -11.83 5.66
C GLU A 422 13.93 -12.60 6.26
N GLU A 423 14.08 -13.85 5.84
CA GLU A 423 15.22 -14.72 6.12
C GLU A 423 16.10 -14.86 4.87
N ARG A 424 17.22 -15.57 4.99
CA ARG A 424 18.15 -15.79 3.88
C ARG A 424 17.45 -16.27 2.60
N ASP A 425 16.57 -17.26 2.73
CA ASP A 425 15.96 -17.98 1.61
C ASP A 425 14.43 -18.02 1.64
N SER A 426 13.78 -17.25 2.53
CA SER A 426 12.33 -17.29 2.70
C SER A 426 11.76 -16.03 3.35
N VAL A 427 10.45 -15.85 3.28
CA VAL A 427 9.73 -14.84 4.07
C VAL A 427 8.84 -15.56 5.08
N GLY A 428 9.05 -15.27 6.37
CA GLY A 428 8.30 -15.84 7.47
C GLY A 428 7.24 -14.89 8.00
N ILE A 429 6.13 -15.43 8.49
CA ILE A 429 5.14 -14.67 9.27
C ILE A 429 5.76 -14.44 10.66
N ILE A 430 5.94 -13.19 11.09
CA ILE A 430 6.49 -12.88 12.42
C ILE A 430 5.43 -12.39 13.39
N TYR A 431 4.30 -11.93 12.88
CA TYR A 431 3.17 -11.49 13.68
C TYR A 431 1.88 -11.56 12.88
N VAL A 432 0.78 -11.81 13.59
CA VAL A 432 -0.58 -11.84 13.05
C VAL A 432 -1.41 -10.88 13.88
N ALA A 433 -1.87 -9.80 13.26
CA ALA A 433 -2.58 -8.72 13.92
C ALA A 433 -3.99 -9.19 14.36
N PRO A 434 -4.42 -8.89 15.60
CA PRO A 434 -5.77 -9.19 16.08
C PRO A 434 -6.87 -8.66 15.17
N ASN A 435 -8.03 -9.34 15.17
CA ASN A 435 -9.22 -8.95 14.40
C ASN A 435 -8.99 -8.87 12.87
N THR A 436 -8.13 -9.75 12.34
CA THR A 436 -7.87 -9.86 10.90
C THR A 436 -8.23 -11.24 10.38
N PRO A 437 -8.48 -11.40 9.06
CA PRO A 437 -8.79 -12.70 8.46
C PRO A 437 -7.77 -13.79 8.79
N ALA A 438 -6.48 -13.43 8.80
CA ALA A 438 -5.38 -14.32 9.16
C ALA A 438 -5.45 -14.76 10.64
N TYR A 439 -5.78 -13.82 11.53
CA TYR A 439 -5.91 -14.09 12.96
C TYR A 439 -7.05 -15.05 13.26
N GLU A 440 -8.20 -14.84 12.61
CA GLU A 440 -9.40 -15.63 12.88
C GLU A 440 -9.27 -17.11 12.50
N GLN A 441 -8.43 -17.42 11.52
CA GLN A 441 -8.10 -18.79 11.11
C GLN A 441 -6.94 -19.41 11.90
N ASN A 442 -6.38 -18.70 12.89
CA ASN A 442 -5.24 -19.14 13.68
C ASN A 442 -4.02 -19.50 12.82
N ILE A 443 -3.67 -18.69 11.81
CA ILE A 443 -2.45 -18.94 11.04
C ILE A 443 -1.23 -18.92 11.98
N PRO A 444 -0.37 -19.95 11.98
CA PRO A 444 0.75 -19.99 12.90
C PRO A 444 1.83 -18.97 12.51
N VAL A 445 2.33 -18.25 13.51
CA VAL A 445 3.57 -17.47 13.38
C VAL A 445 4.74 -18.42 13.07
N GLU A 446 5.78 -17.90 12.41
CA GLU A 446 6.98 -18.58 11.92
C GLU A 446 6.79 -19.49 10.70
N ARG A 447 5.55 -19.68 10.22
CA ARG A 447 5.32 -20.31 8.91
C ARG A 447 5.93 -19.47 7.79
N LYS A 448 6.50 -20.16 6.79
CA LYS A 448 7.11 -19.51 5.64
C LYS A 448 6.10 -19.43 4.51
N ILE A 449 6.01 -18.27 3.86
CA ILE A 449 5.14 -18.06 2.71
C ILE A 449 5.86 -18.62 1.47
N VAL A 450 5.22 -19.59 0.81
CA VAL A 450 5.73 -20.24 -0.40
C VAL A 450 5.04 -19.69 -1.64
N ARG A 451 3.72 -19.47 -1.57
CA ARG A 451 2.93 -18.87 -2.65
C ARG A 451 1.93 -17.85 -2.10
N LEU A 452 1.67 -16.82 -2.88
CA LEU A 452 0.56 -15.88 -2.69
C LEU A 452 -0.18 -15.74 -4.02
N ASN A 453 -1.51 -15.83 -3.98
CA ASN A 453 -2.39 -15.80 -5.16
C ASN A 453 -1.94 -16.74 -6.30
N GLY A 454 -1.45 -17.92 -5.91
CA GLY A 454 -0.96 -18.93 -6.85
C GLY A 454 0.42 -18.62 -7.45
N LYS A 455 1.08 -17.52 -7.12
CA LYS A 455 2.44 -17.18 -7.57
C LYS A 455 3.47 -17.53 -6.50
N THR A 456 4.57 -18.16 -6.90
CA THR A 456 5.69 -18.48 -6.00
C THR A 456 6.43 -17.22 -5.57
N VAL A 457 6.95 -17.18 -4.34
CA VAL A 457 7.80 -16.08 -3.87
C VAL A 457 9.19 -16.18 -4.49
N GLU A 458 9.32 -15.71 -5.73
CA GLU A 458 10.57 -15.70 -6.51
C GLU A 458 11.12 -14.28 -6.62
N ALA A 459 11.86 -13.86 -5.59
CA ALA A 459 12.57 -12.57 -5.60
C ALA A 459 13.92 -12.67 -4.86
N PRO A 460 14.91 -11.82 -5.23
CA PRO A 460 16.17 -11.72 -4.50
C PRO A 460 15.97 -11.35 -3.03
N GLN A 461 16.96 -11.69 -2.20
CA GLN A 461 16.95 -11.28 -0.80
C GLN A 461 16.84 -9.75 -0.69
N GLY A 462 15.92 -9.27 0.14
CA GLY A 462 15.62 -7.84 0.35
C GLY A 462 14.46 -7.32 -0.49
N MET A 463 13.96 -8.08 -1.47
CA MET A 463 12.82 -7.71 -2.32
C MET A 463 11.63 -8.64 -2.17
N ARG A 464 11.71 -9.68 -1.33
CA ARG A 464 10.64 -10.70 -1.27
C ARG A 464 9.36 -10.19 -0.61
N ILE A 465 9.48 -9.30 0.38
CA ILE A 465 8.32 -8.67 1.02
C ILE A 465 7.63 -7.70 0.06
N SER A 466 8.38 -6.84 -0.65
CA SER A 466 7.80 -5.95 -1.66
C SER A 466 7.16 -6.73 -2.80
N TYR A 467 7.80 -7.82 -3.26
CA TYR A 467 7.21 -8.73 -4.24
C TYR A 467 5.86 -9.30 -3.79
N LEU A 468 5.72 -9.71 -2.52
CA LEU A 468 4.45 -10.17 -1.97
C LEU A 468 3.41 -9.04 -1.88
N GLN A 469 3.82 -7.85 -1.46
CA GLN A 469 2.94 -6.68 -1.39
C GLN A 469 2.43 -6.26 -2.78
N ASP A 470 3.29 -6.29 -3.79
CA ASP A 470 2.95 -5.94 -5.18
C ASP A 470 1.89 -6.90 -5.76
N GLN A 471 1.87 -8.15 -5.31
CA GLN A 471 0.81 -9.09 -5.68
C GLN A 471 -0.55 -8.75 -5.07
N LEU A 472 -0.59 -8.02 -3.95
CA LEU A 472 -1.82 -7.50 -3.36
C LEU A 472 -2.14 -6.09 -3.86
N LEU A 473 -1.18 -5.28 -4.33
CA LEU A 473 -1.43 -3.90 -4.80
C LEU A 473 -2.50 -3.83 -5.89
N SER A 474 -2.60 -4.85 -6.74
CA SER A 474 -3.61 -4.89 -7.79
C SER A 474 -4.99 -5.28 -7.26
N CYS A 475 -5.08 -5.97 -6.11
CA CYS A 475 -6.32 -6.42 -5.47
C CYS A 475 -7.09 -5.27 -4.81
N GLN A 476 -8.32 -5.57 -4.38
CA GLN A 476 -9.18 -4.67 -3.63
C GLN A 476 -9.65 -5.33 -2.33
N PRO A 477 -9.92 -4.56 -1.26
CA PRO A 477 -10.67 -5.08 -0.12
C PRO A 477 -11.96 -5.77 -0.58
N GLY A 478 -12.28 -6.92 0.03
CA GLY A 478 -13.40 -7.78 -0.33
C GLY A 478 -13.07 -8.91 -1.33
N GLU A 479 -11.93 -8.84 -2.03
CA GLU A 479 -11.45 -9.93 -2.89
C GLU A 479 -10.93 -11.12 -2.06
N LEU A 480 -11.01 -12.33 -2.63
CA LEU A 480 -10.29 -13.47 -2.08
C LEU A 480 -8.81 -13.41 -2.44
N ALA A 481 -7.96 -13.72 -1.46
CA ALA A 481 -6.56 -14.04 -1.64
C ALA A 481 -6.29 -15.48 -1.18
N SER A 482 -5.26 -16.12 -1.73
CA SER A 482 -4.78 -17.40 -1.22
C SER A 482 -3.31 -17.37 -0.87
N LEU A 483 -2.97 -17.99 0.25
CA LEU A 483 -1.60 -18.07 0.75
C LEU A 483 -1.25 -19.53 1.00
N MET A 484 -0.07 -19.96 0.56
CA MET A 484 0.42 -21.32 0.81
C MET A 484 1.65 -21.26 1.71
N THR A 485 1.61 -22.01 2.81
CA THR A 485 2.72 -22.12 3.77
C THR A 485 3.61 -23.33 3.49
N ASP A 486 4.78 -23.37 4.13
CA ASP A 486 5.81 -24.42 4.00
C ASP A 486 5.38 -25.82 4.48
N ASP A 487 4.30 -25.91 5.24
CA ASP A 487 3.62 -27.17 5.59
C ASP A 487 2.68 -27.69 4.48
N GLY A 488 2.63 -26.99 3.33
CA GLY A 488 1.74 -27.32 2.22
C GLY A 488 0.29 -26.89 2.42
N LYS A 489 -0.06 -26.27 3.57
CA LYS A 489 -1.41 -25.80 3.82
C LYS A 489 -1.71 -24.57 2.97
N ARG A 490 -2.87 -24.61 2.32
CA ARG A 490 -3.46 -23.49 1.61
C ARG A 490 -4.46 -22.77 2.51
N TRP A 491 -4.34 -21.46 2.58
CA TRP A 491 -5.22 -20.56 3.33
C TRP A 491 -5.96 -19.68 2.34
N LEU A 492 -7.24 -19.42 2.59
CA LEU A 492 -8.08 -18.52 1.80
C LEU A 492 -8.51 -17.36 2.68
N PHE A 493 -8.37 -16.13 2.19
CA PHE A 493 -8.68 -14.92 2.96
C PHE A 493 -9.55 -13.96 2.16
N THR A 494 -10.58 -13.40 2.78
CA THR A 494 -11.16 -12.15 2.26
C THR A 494 -10.27 -10.99 2.66
N LEU A 495 -9.75 -10.25 1.69
CA LEU A 495 -8.89 -9.10 1.94
C LEU A 495 -9.66 -7.99 2.66
N THR A 496 -9.04 -7.40 3.69
CA THR A 496 -9.60 -6.27 4.44
C THR A 496 -8.91 -4.97 4.07
N ASN A 497 -9.41 -3.82 4.52
CA ASN A 497 -8.72 -2.56 4.34
C ASN A 497 -7.56 -2.43 5.34
N ARG A 498 -6.37 -2.06 4.86
CA ARG A 498 -5.17 -1.84 5.66
C ARG A 498 -5.35 -0.58 6.51
N PRO A 499 -5.23 -0.65 7.85
CA PRO A 499 -5.13 0.54 8.66
C PRO A 499 -3.90 1.36 8.29
N LEU A 500 -3.98 2.69 8.36
CA LEU A 500 -2.84 3.58 8.09
C LEU A 500 -1.67 3.31 9.06
N LYS A 501 -1.99 2.99 10.32
CA LYS A 501 -1.04 2.62 11.37
C LYS A 501 -1.38 1.21 11.88
N PRO A 502 -0.96 0.14 11.20
CA PRO A 502 -1.39 -1.23 11.50
C PRO A 502 -1.15 -1.66 12.94
N LEU A 503 -0.09 -1.16 13.59
CA LEU A 503 0.21 -1.51 14.98
C LEU A 503 -0.55 -0.68 16.01
N LYS A 504 -1.18 0.44 15.64
CA LYS A 504 -1.93 1.28 16.59
C LYS A 504 -3.06 0.50 17.27
N ASP A 505 -3.79 -0.29 16.49
CA ASP A 505 -4.88 -1.12 17.00
C ASP A 505 -4.35 -2.39 17.65
N ALA A 506 -3.32 -3.01 17.06
CA ALA A 506 -2.65 -4.17 17.63
C ALA A 506 -2.12 -3.91 19.05
N ILE A 507 -1.56 -2.70 19.30
CA ILE A 507 -1.08 -2.28 20.62
C ILE A 507 -2.18 -2.28 21.69
N LYS A 508 -3.43 -2.00 21.30
CA LYS A 508 -4.58 -1.96 22.21
C LYS A 508 -5.20 -3.34 22.43
N LEU A 509 -5.02 -4.24 21.47
CA LEU A 509 -5.69 -5.53 21.38
C LEU A 509 -4.78 -6.71 21.71
N ASP A 510 -3.48 -6.49 21.93
CA ASP A 510 -2.50 -7.56 22.11
C ASP A 510 -1.56 -7.27 23.29
N THR A 511 -0.76 -8.28 23.65
CA THR A 511 0.22 -8.17 24.74
C THR A 511 1.51 -7.52 24.26
N LYS A 512 2.16 -6.76 25.15
CA LYS A 512 3.48 -6.17 24.89
C LYS A 512 4.53 -7.21 24.49
N GLU A 513 4.42 -8.43 25.03
CA GLU A 513 5.29 -9.56 24.73
C GLU A 513 5.17 -9.99 23.26
N ARG A 514 3.95 -10.10 22.72
CA ARG A 514 3.74 -10.45 21.31
C ARG A 514 4.11 -9.32 20.36
N LEU A 515 3.93 -8.07 20.79
CA LEU A 515 4.30 -6.87 20.04
C LEU A 515 5.82 -6.68 19.90
N THR A 516 6.64 -7.47 20.61
CA THR A 516 8.09 -7.43 20.44
C THR A 516 8.56 -7.84 19.04
N ALA A 517 7.83 -8.74 18.37
CA ALA A 517 8.13 -9.18 17.03
C ALA A 517 7.95 -8.05 16.00
N PRO A 518 6.77 -7.41 15.88
CA PRO A 518 6.57 -6.35 14.90
C PRO A 518 7.26 -5.03 15.25
N LEU A 519 7.50 -4.71 16.53
CA LEU A 519 8.11 -3.43 16.94
C LEU A 519 9.63 -3.45 17.00
N PHE A 520 10.21 -4.59 17.40
CA PHE A 520 11.65 -4.68 17.65
C PHE A 520 12.33 -5.82 16.89
N GLY A 521 11.57 -6.68 16.19
CA GLY A 521 12.11 -7.78 15.40
C GLY A 521 12.59 -8.98 16.21
N MET A 522 11.99 -9.24 17.38
CA MET A 522 12.31 -10.44 18.16
C MET A 522 11.05 -11.20 18.59
N ILE A 523 11.09 -12.53 18.50
CA ILE A 523 10.03 -13.42 18.98
C ILE A 523 10.47 -13.99 20.33
N LEU A 524 9.58 -13.95 21.32
CA LEU A 524 9.84 -14.45 22.66
C LEU A 524 9.21 -15.83 22.89
N SER A 525 9.85 -16.64 23.73
CA SER A 525 9.29 -17.85 24.32
C SER A 525 9.27 -17.73 25.85
N PRO A 526 8.47 -18.54 26.57
CA PRO A 526 8.51 -18.56 28.02
C PRO A 526 9.92 -18.88 28.53
N GLY A 527 10.37 -18.17 29.56
CA GLY A 527 11.62 -18.44 30.24
C GLY A 527 11.54 -19.66 31.16
N PHE A 528 12.68 -20.14 31.65
CA PHE A 528 12.80 -21.36 32.43
C PHE A 528 12.66 -21.18 33.96
N GLY A 529 12.30 -20.00 34.48
CA GLY A 529 12.50 -19.70 35.91
C GLY A 529 11.32 -19.14 36.70
N SER A 530 11.50 -19.12 38.02
CA SER A 530 10.57 -18.58 39.03
C SER A 530 10.49 -17.04 38.99
N HIS A 531 9.68 -16.40 39.85
CA HIS A 531 9.49 -14.94 39.93
C HIS A 531 10.79 -14.09 40.00
N LEU A 532 11.95 -14.69 40.30
CA LEU A 532 13.27 -14.03 40.41
C LEU A 532 14.19 -14.27 39.18
N SER A 533 13.69 -14.97 38.16
CA SER A 533 14.44 -15.36 36.96
C SER A 533 13.94 -14.62 35.71
N PRO A 534 14.70 -14.62 34.61
CA PRO A 534 14.24 -14.03 33.36
C PRO A 534 12.91 -14.66 32.93
N GLN A 535 11.90 -13.82 32.75
CA GLN A 535 10.53 -14.25 32.46
C GLN A 535 10.39 -14.85 31.06
N TYR A 536 11.30 -14.48 30.15
CA TYR A 536 11.28 -14.82 28.74
C TYR A 536 12.66 -15.28 28.27
N GLN A 537 12.67 -15.96 27.14
CA GLN A 537 13.85 -16.22 26.34
C GLN A 537 13.61 -15.68 24.93
N ILE A 538 14.64 -15.10 24.32
CA ILE A 538 14.56 -14.72 22.91
C ILE A 538 14.59 -16.00 22.07
N LYS A 539 13.47 -16.32 21.44
CA LYS A 539 13.34 -17.49 20.56
C LYS A 539 13.99 -17.22 19.21
N LYS A 540 13.75 -16.03 18.64
CA LYS A 540 14.18 -15.69 17.28
C LYS A 540 14.46 -14.20 17.13
N ILE A 541 15.42 -13.84 16.29
CA ILE A 541 15.73 -12.44 15.92
C ILE A 541 15.69 -12.27 14.40
N MET A 542 15.01 -11.22 13.96
CA MET A 542 14.97 -10.82 12.56
C MET A 542 16.23 -10.04 12.21
N ARG A 543 16.93 -10.41 11.14
CA ARG A 543 18.16 -9.73 10.73
C ARG A 543 17.88 -8.28 10.31
N GLY A 544 18.78 -7.37 10.68
CA GLY A 544 18.63 -5.94 10.41
C GLY A 544 17.50 -5.27 11.19
N SER A 545 16.91 -5.96 12.17
CA SER A 545 15.93 -5.36 13.07
C SER A 545 16.60 -4.61 14.22
N ILE A 546 15.83 -3.80 14.94
CA ILE A 546 16.27 -3.11 16.15
C ILE A 546 16.90 -4.07 17.16
N ALA A 547 16.33 -5.27 17.34
CA ALA A 547 16.88 -6.29 18.22
C ALA A 547 18.27 -6.78 17.75
N ASP A 548 18.43 -7.02 16.45
CA ASP A 548 19.70 -7.46 15.85
C ASP A 548 20.77 -6.38 15.98
N GLU A 549 20.46 -5.14 15.60
CA GLU A 549 21.36 -4.00 15.67
C GLU A 549 21.75 -3.63 17.10
N SER A 550 20.89 -3.92 18.08
CA SER A 550 21.19 -3.73 19.50
C SER A 550 22.06 -4.85 20.11
N GLY A 551 22.49 -5.81 19.28
CA GLY A 551 23.35 -6.92 19.67
C GLY A 551 22.67 -7.90 20.61
N LEU A 552 21.37 -8.12 20.45
CA LEU A 552 20.64 -9.22 21.09
C LEU A 552 20.95 -10.52 20.36
N SER A 553 20.78 -11.67 21.03
CA SER A 553 20.98 -12.97 20.39
C SER A 553 19.88 -13.97 20.78
N GLU A 554 19.59 -14.87 19.87
CA GLU A 554 18.70 -16.00 20.15
C GLU A 554 19.22 -16.79 21.36
N ASN A 555 18.27 -17.26 22.16
CA ASN A 555 18.43 -17.92 23.46
C ASN A 555 18.86 -17.01 24.62
N ASP A 556 19.05 -15.70 24.41
CA ASP A 556 19.31 -14.80 25.54
C ASP A 556 18.09 -14.73 26.48
N PRO A 557 18.27 -14.89 27.80
CA PRO A 557 17.22 -14.69 28.78
C PRO A 557 16.88 -13.20 28.95
N LEU A 558 15.60 -12.88 28.98
CA LEU A 558 15.07 -11.52 28.94
C LEU A 558 13.97 -11.31 29.99
N SER A 559 13.95 -10.13 30.61
CA SER A 559 12.82 -9.62 31.41
C SER A 559 12.37 -8.27 30.89
N ILE A 560 11.06 -8.02 30.88
CA ILE A 560 10.46 -6.75 30.45
C ILE A 560 10.05 -5.95 31.68
N HIS A 561 10.59 -4.75 31.83
CA HIS A 561 10.33 -3.85 32.97
C HIS A 561 9.33 -2.75 32.62
N GLY A 562 9.40 -2.22 31.40
CA GLY A 562 8.56 -1.11 30.95
C GLY A 562 8.23 -1.23 29.47
N PHE A 563 7.04 -0.78 29.10
CA PHE A 563 6.61 -0.67 27.71
C PHE A 563 5.74 0.57 27.59
N VAL A 564 6.15 1.52 26.75
CA VAL A 564 5.48 2.81 26.60
C VAL A 564 5.28 3.08 25.13
N VAL A 565 4.10 3.58 24.79
CA VAL A 565 3.72 3.93 23.43
C VAL A 565 3.39 5.41 23.40
N ASP A 566 4.06 6.15 22.51
CA ASP A 566 3.73 7.53 22.18
C ASP A 566 3.06 7.56 20.80
N GLU A 567 1.73 7.43 20.79
CA GLU A 567 0.94 7.43 19.55
C GLU A 567 1.10 8.73 18.75
N LYS A 568 1.33 9.86 19.42
CA LYS A 568 1.48 11.17 18.78
C LYS A 568 2.80 11.28 18.04
N LYS A 569 3.87 10.76 18.64
CA LYS A 569 5.20 10.76 18.03
C LYS A 569 5.47 9.53 17.16
N GLY A 570 4.57 8.56 17.14
CA GLY A 570 4.65 7.41 16.25
C GLY A 570 5.68 6.35 16.66
N PHE A 571 6.04 6.26 17.95
CA PHE A 571 6.99 5.26 18.43
C PHE A 571 6.56 4.58 19.73
N ALA A 572 7.13 3.41 19.97
CA ALA A 572 7.09 2.69 21.23
C ALA A 572 8.52 2.47 21.74
N TYR A 573 8.68 2.36 23.05
CA TYR A 573 9.92 1.88 23.63
C TYR A 573 9.69 0.82 24.70
N MET A 574 10.68 -0.05 24.87
CA MET A 574 10.65 -1.12 25.84
C MET A 574 11.93 -1.15 26.65
N ASP A 575 11.77 -1.17 27.98
CA ASP A 575 12.85 -1.33 28.93
C ASP A 575 12.99 -2.80 29.29
N ILE A 576 14.17 -3.37 29.05
CA ILE A 576 14.47 -4.78 29.28
C ILE A 576 15.75 -4.96 30.09
N SER A 577 15.81 -6.03 30.88
CA SER A 577 17.06 -6.61 31.37
C SER A 577 17.37 -7.87 30.60
N ILE A 578 18.60 -8.02 30.13
CA ILE A 578 19.04 -9.19 29.39
C ILE A 578 20.31 -9.78 30.00
N LYS A 579 20.39 -11.11 30.08
CA LYS A 579 21.61 -11.82 30.46
C LYS A 579 22.31 -12.30 29.20
N LYS A 580 23.18 -11.48 28.62
CA LYS A 580 23.78 -11.74 27.30
C LYS A 580 24.67 -12.98 27.36
N ARG A 581 24.26 -14.09 26.73
CA ARG A 581 25.01 -15.36 26.77
C ARG A 581 26.39 -15.22 26.14
N LYS A 582 26.49 -14.48 25.03
CA LYS A 582 27.75 -14.20 24.31
C LYS A 582 28.73 -13.33 25.10
N MET A 583 28.29 -12.69 26.18
CA MET A 583 29.12 -11.87 27.06
C MET A 583 29.25 -12.48 28.46
N GLY A 584 29.19 -13.81 28.57
CA GLY A 584 29.33 -14.51 29.85
C GLY A 584 28.17 -14.26 30.82
N TYR A 585 26.94 -14.08 30.30
CA TYR A 585 25.73 -13.80 31.08
C TYR A 585 25.75 -12.47 31.83
N LEU A 586 26.54 -11.49 31.36
CA LEU A 586 26.49 -10.12 31.86
C LEU A 586 25.05 -9.60 31.77
N GLU A 587 24.56 -9.09 32.90
CA GLU A 587 23.24 -8.48 32.98
C GLU A 587 23.31 -7.04 32.50
N VAL A 588 22.54 -6.72 31.47
CA VAL A 588 22.50 -5.41 30.83
C VAL A 588 21.07 -4.90 30.87
N MET A 589 20.91 -3.66 31.35
CA MET A 589 19.67 -2.91 31.19
C MET A 589 19.74 -2.11 29.90
N MET A 590 18.69 -2.16 29.09
CA MET A 590 18.63 -1.42 27.83
C MET A 590 17.21 -1.01 27.48
N ARG A 591 17.12 0.08 26.72
CA ARG A 591 15.88 0.59 26.13
C ARG A 591 15.93 0.41 24.63
N LEU A 592 14.94 -0.30 24.09
CA LEU A 592 14.73 -0.45 22.65
C LEU A 592 13.67 0.57 22.19
N TYR A 593 13.89 1.19 21.03
CA TYR A 593 12.95 2.11 20.40
C TYR A 593 12.48 1.52 19.06
N GLY A 594 11.17 1.53 18.81
CA GLY A 594 10.59 1.02 17.57
C GLY A 594 9.46 1.91 17.07
N GLY A 595 9.34 2.08 15.76
CA GLY A 595 8.22 2.81 15.15
C GLY A 595 6.93 1.99 15.24
N ILE A 596 5.80 2.66 15.48
CA ILE A 596 4.48 2.00 15.39
C ILE A 596 3.95 1.96 13.94
N GLU A 597 4.66 2.61 13.04
CA GLU A 597 4.45 2.58 11.60
C GLU A 597 5.46 1.61 10.97
N ILE A 598 4.96 0.47 10.52
CA ILE A 598 5.77 -0.58 9.90
C ILE A 598 5.35 -0.79 8.46
N SER A 599 6.34 -1.07 7.60
CA SER A 599 6.11 -1.30 6.18
C SER A 599 6.11 -2.77 5.80
N ASP A 600 6.63 -3.67 6.64
CA ASP A 600 6.66 -5.13 6.42
C ASP A 600 5.32 -5.83 6.67
N THR A 601 4.22 -5.24 6.21
CA THR A 601 2.87 -5.77 6.42
C THR A 601 2.26 -6.33 5.14
N LEU A 602 1.55 -7.45 5.24
CA LEU A 602 0.80 -8.06 4.15
C LEU A 602 -0.69 -8.14 4.48
#